data_AF-A0A8S9ZJB3-F1
#
_entry.id   AF-A0A8S9ZJB3-F1
#
_cell.length_a   1.000
_cell.length_b   1.000
_cell.length_c   1.000
_cell.angle_alpha   90.00
_cell.angle_beta   90.00
_cell.angle_gamma   90.00
#
_symmetry.space_group_name_H-M   'P 1'
#
loop_
_entity.id
_entity.type
_entity.pdbx_description
1 polymer ?
#
loop_
_entity_poly.entity_id
_entity_poly.type
_entity_poly.pdbx_seq_one_letter_code
_entity_poly.pdbx_strand_id
1 'polypeptide(L)'
;MNKNGLKIIMKLLLNFKMNLGKEDEENDEGEINGGNGVNLFNFVDPPDKLMVKVRAIKDSGEFETSDGITIILSKGAVHLLPRQDCENLVRKVFIELPNVLFNR
;
A
#
# COMPACT_ATOMS: atom_id res chain seq x y z
N MET A 1 7.78 20.40 19.37
CA MET A 1 6.53 19.63 19.13
C MET A 1 6.55 18.38 20.01
N ASN A 2 5.55 18.20 20.90
CA ASN A 2 5.53 17.08 21.86
C ASN A 2 5.30 15.74 21.15
N LYS A 3 6.08 14.70 21.50
CA LYS A 3 6.00 13.33 20.93
C LYS A 3 4.57 12.75 20.95
N ASN A 4 3.75 13.16 21.91
CA ASN A 4 2.37 12.73 22.04
C ASN A 4 1.45 13.37 20.98
N GLY A 5 1.66 14.66 20.67
CA GLY A 5 0.91 15.36 19.61
C GLY A 5 1.21 14.78 18.23
N LEU A 6 2.46 14.40 17.98
CA LEU A 6 2.88 13.80 16.71
C LEU A 6 2.26 12.40 16.51
N LYS A 7 2.12 11.61 17.59
CA LYS A 7 1.41 10.32 17.56
C LYS A 7 -0.09 10.48 17.25
N ILE A 8 -0.73 11.51 17.82
CA ILE A 8 -2.16 11.78 17.59
C ILE A 8 -2.40 12.15 16.14
N ILE A 9 -1.58 13.04 15.58
CA ILE A 9 -1.70 13.47 14.18
C ILE A 9 -1.44 12.31 13.22
N MET A 10 -0.44 11.47 13.49
CA MET A 10 -0.19 10.27 12.68
C MET A 10 -1.34 9.26 12.74
N LYS A 11 -1.97 9.09 13.91
CA LYS A 11 -3.12 8.19 14.07
C LYS A 11 -4.35 8.73 13.34
N LEU A 12 -4.57 10.04 13.36
CA LEU A 12 -5.62 10.72 12.58
C LEU A 12 -5.38 10.60 11.07
N LEU A 13 -4.16 10.82 10.61
CA LEU A 13 -3.78 10.64 9.20
C LEU A 13 -3.96 9.20 8.73
N LEU A 14 -3.58 8.23 9.56
CA LEU A 14 -3.79 6.81 9.25
C LEU A 14 -5.29 6.49 9.17
N ASN A 15 -6.09 7.00 10.10
CA ASN A 15 -7.53 6.77 10.10
C ASN A 15 -8.22 7.45 8.91
N PHE A 16 -7.81 8.67 8.55
CA PHE A 16 -8.29 9.36 7.36
C PHE A 16 -7.95 8.58 6.08
N LYS A 17 -6.70 8.10 5.94
CA LYS A 17 -6.29 7.26 4.81
C LYS A 17 -7.03 5.93 4.73
N MET A 18 -7.36 5.33 5.87
CA MET A 18 -8.10 4.05 5.93
C MET A 18 -9.58 4.18 5.63
N ASN A 19 -10.14 5.38 5.68
CA ASN A 19 -11.56 5.64 5.43
C ASN A 19 -11.81 6.45 4.14
N LEU A 20 -10.74 6.84 3.44
CA LEU A 20 -10.85 7.44 2.12
C LEU A 20 -11.23 6.37 1.09
N GLY A 21 -12.36 6.56 0.41
CA GLY A 21 -12.85 5.62 -0.62
C GLY A 21 -13.53 4.37 -0.08
N LYS A 22 -13.86 4.33 1.23
CA LYS A 22 -14.93 3.45 1.68
C LYS A 22 -16.24 4.14 1.31
N GLU A 23 -16.88 3.66 0.26
CA GLU A 23 -18.25 3.99 -0.06
C GLU A 23 -19.13 3.54 1.12
N ASP A 24 -20.09 4.37 1.51
CA ASP A 24 -21.20 3.87 2.32
C ASP A 24 -21.83 2.73 1.52
N GLU A 25 -22.09 1.58 2.15
CA GLU A 25 -22.85 0.49 1.53
C GLU A 25 -24.29 0.95 1.28
N GLU A 26 -24.50 1.79 0.26
CA GLU A 26 -25.80 2.03 -0.35
C GLU A 26 -25.66 1.80 -1.86
N ASN A 27 -26.44 0.84 -2.33
CA ASN A 27 -26.53 0.39 -3.72
C ASN A 27 -26.66 1.59 -4.67
N ASP A 28 -25.77 1.70 -5.67
CA ASP A 28 -26.16 2.32 -6.92
C ASP A 28 -25.40 1.71 -8.11
N GLU A 29 -26.15 1.03 -8.96
CA GLU A 29 -25.72 0.52 -10.25
C GLU A 29 -25.51 1.71 -11.20
N GLY A 30 -24.36 2.38 -11.07
CA GLY A 30 -23.99 3.52 -11.89
C GLY A 30 -22.70 3.26 -12.64
N GLU A 31 -22.80 2.79 -13.88
CA GLU A 31 -21.70 2.71 -14.83
C GLU A 31 -21.17 4.13 -15.14
N ILE A 32 -20.25 4.64 -14.32
CA ILE A 32 -19.51 5.87 -14.60
C ILE A 32 -18.37 5.57 -15.57
N ASN A 33 -18.69 5.73 -16.86
CA ASN A 33 -17.81 6.18 -17.95
C ASN A 33 -16.31 6.30 -17.61
N GLY A 34 -15.50 5.35 -18.10
CA GLY A 34 -14.05 5.44 -18.15
C GLY A 34 -13.34 4.37 -17.32
N GLY A 35 -13.34 3.12 -17.78
CA GLY A 35 -12.75 1.93 -17.13
C GLY A 35 -11.23 1.97 -16.83
N ASN A 36 -10.58 3.12 -17.02
CA ASN A 36 -9.19 3.39 -16.67
C ASN A 36 -9.10 4.64 -15.79
N GLY A 37 -9.85 4.67 -14.69
CA GLY A 37 -9.64 5.67 -13.65
C GLY A 37 -8.21 5.57 -13.11
N VAL A 38 -7.47 6.68 -13.08
CA VAL A 38 -6.13 6.72 -12.49
C VAL A 38 -6.30 6.79 -10.98
N ASN A 39 -5.81 5.78 -10.25
CA ASN A 39 -5.84 5.80 -8.80
C ASN A 39 -4.83 6.85 -8.28
N LEU A 40 -5.31 8.04 -7.95
CA LEU A 40 -4.50 9.16 -7.46
C LEU A 40 -3.86 8.91 -6.08
N PHE A 41 -4.24 7.84 -5.38
CA PHE A 41 -3.60 7.39 -4.14
C PHE A 41 -2.43 6.43 -4.37
N ASN A 42 -2.27 5.94 -5.60
CA ASN A 42 -1.12 5.16 -6.04
C ASN A 42 0.00 6.12 -6.49
N PHE A 43 1.26 5.77 -6.24
CA PHE A 43 2.44 6.47 -6.76
C PHE A 43 2.53 7.98 -6.45
N VAL A 44 2.10 8.39 -5.24
CA VAL A 44 2.20 9.79 -4.77
C VAL A 44 3.65 10.29 -4.80
N ASP A 45 4.60 9.38 -4.52
CA ASP A 45 6.02 9.63 -4.78
C ASP A 45 6.36 9.18 -6.20
N PRO A 46 7.08 10.00 -6.99
CA PRO A 46 7.50 9.63 -8.33
C PRO A 46 8.25 8.27 -8.29
N PRO A 47 7.95 7.35 -9.22
CA PRO A 47 8.55 6.02 -9.19
C PRO A 47 10.03 6.11 -9.59
N ASP A 48 10.91 6.09 -8.59
CA ASP A 48 12.37 6.06 -8.82
C ASP A 48 12.84 4.75 -9.50
N LYS A 49 12.13 3.63 -9.24
CA LYS A 49 12.48 2.28 -9.72
C LYS A 49 11.22 1.44 -9.93
N LEU A 50 11.21 0.69 -11.04
CA LEU A 50 10.13 -0.27 -11.37
C LEU A 50 10.11 -1.47 -10.41
N MET A 51 11.29 -1.95 -10.01
CA MET A 51 11.46 -3.06 -9.07
C MET A 51 11.97 -2.54 -7.72
N VAL A 52 11.38 -3.01 -6.63
CA VAL A 52 11.74 -2.62 -5.27
C VAL A 52 11.99 -3.84 -4.41
N LYS A 53 13.07 -3.78 -3.61
CA LYS A 53 13.34 -4.78 -2.58
C LYS A 53 12.41 -4.51 -1.41
N VAL A 54 11.74 -5.52 -0.88
CA VAL A 54 10.77 -5.39 0.22
C VAL A 54 10.98 -6.49 1.23
N ARG A 55 10.65 -6.24 2.49
CA ARG A 55 10.70 -7.24 3.56
C ARG A 55 9.29 -7.54 4.07
N ALA A 56 8.93 -8.81 4.18
CA ALA A 56 7.65 -9.21 4.77
C ALA A 56 7.66 -8.99 6.29
N ILE A 57 6.60 -8.37 6.80
CA ILE A 57 6.45 -8.01 8.22
C ILE A 57 5.79 -9.17 9.01
N LYS A 58 4.94 -9.95 8.34
CA LYS A 58 4.20 -11.09 8.91
C LYS A 58 3.99 -12.17 7.84
N ASP A 59 3.74 -13.39 8.30
CA ASP A 59 3.39 -14.51 7.42
C ASP A 59 2.02 -14.25 6.79
N SER A 60 1.97 -14.28 5.46
CA SER A 60 0.76 -13.98 4.71
C SER A 60 0.37 -15.06 3.70
N GLY A 61 1.11 -16.17 3.66
CA GLY A 61 0.89 -17.26 2.71
C GLY A 61 1.34 -16.90 1.30
N GLU A 62 0.62 -17.41 0.31
CA GLU A 62 0.89 -17.19 -1.11
C GLU A 62 0.32 -15.86 -1.60
N PHE A 63 1.09 -15.15 -2.41
CA PHE A 63 0.69 -13.92 -3.07
C PHE A 63 1.01 -14.03 -4.56
N GLU A 64 0.02 -13.73 -5.39
CA GLU A 64 0.16 -13.69 -6.85
C GLU A 64 0.46 -12.26 -7.29
N THR A 65 1.57 -12.09 -8.01
CA THR A 65 1.97 -10.82 -8.63
C THR A 65 1.15 -10.53 -9.88
N SER A 66 1.15 -9.28 -10.34
CA SER A 66 0.46 -8.89 -11.58
C SER A 66 0.97 -9.65 -12.83
N ASP A 67 2.20 -10.16 -12.78
CA ASP A 67 2.81 -10.97 -13.84
C ASP A 67 2.43 -12.47 -13.77
N GLY A 68 1.55 -12.85 -12.83
CA GLY A 68 1.10 -14.24 -12.63
C GLY A 68 2.10 -15.12 -11.88
N ILE A 69 3.12 -14.53 -11.25
CA ILE A 69 4.10 -15.27 -10.44
C ILE A 69 3.61 -15.35 -9.00
N THR A 70 3.51 -16.56 -8.46
CA THR A 70 3.19 -16.81 -7.05
C THR A 70 4.45 -16.78 -6.18
N ILE A 71 4.42 -15.99 -5.11
CA ILE A 71 5.48 -15.92 -4.09
C ILE A 71 4.94 -16.24 -2.70
N ILE A 72 5.79 -16.78 -1.83
CA ILE A 72 5.44 -17.03 -0.42
C ILE A 72 5.96 -15.89 0.43
N LEU A 73 5.05 -15.16 1.07
CA LEU A 73 5.36 -14.07 2.01
C LEU A 73 5.53 -14.64 3.42
N SER A 74 6.74 -15.10 3.73
CA SER A 74 7.13 -15.50 5.09
C SER A 74 7.73 -14.32 5.87
N LYS A 75 7.44 -14.22 7.16
CA LYS A 75 7.92 -13.14 8.01
C LYS A 75 9.45 -12.99 7.94
N GLY A 76 9.90 -11.76 7.67
CA GLY A 76 11.31 -11.41 7.54
C GLY A 76 11.94 -11.78 6.19
N ALA A 77 11.24 -12.54 5.34
CA ALA A 77 11.70 -12.82 3.99
C ALA A 77 11.78 -11.54 3.16
N VAL A 78 12.76 -11.51 2.26
CA VAL A 78 13.04 -10.34 1.43
C VAL A 78 12.82 -10.71 -0.03
N HIS A 79 11.96 -9.94 -0.69
CA HIS A 79 11.56 -10.16 -2.08
C HIS A 79 11.94 -8.96 -2.93
N LEU A 80 12.14 -9.18 -4.23
CA LEU A 80 12.26 -8.13 -5.24
C LEU A 80 10.97 -8.17 -6.06
N LEU A 81 10.13 -7.15 -5.92
CA LEU A 81 8.80 -7.12 -6.51
C LEU A 81 8.57 -5.85 -7.34
N PRO A 82 7.69 -5.90 -8.34
CA PRO A 82 7.22 -4.71 -9.04
C PRO A 82 6.60 -3.72 -8.05
N ARG A 83 6.89 -2.43 -8.23
CA ARG A 83 6.38 -1.37 -7.33
C ARG A 83 4.85 -1.36 -7.29
N GLN A 84 4.20 -1.64 -8.43
CA GLN A 84 2.74 -1.75 -8.54
C GLN A 84 2.13 -2.80 -7.58
N ASP A 85 2.78 -3.96 -7.43
CA ASP A 85 2.31 -5.03 -6.56
C ASP A 85 2.59 -4.70 -5.08
N CYS A 86 3.65 -3.92 -4.83
CA CYS A 86 4.05 -3.54 -3.48
C CYS A 86 3.07 -2.57 -2.82
N GLU A 87 2.43 -1.66 -3.57
CA GLU A 87 1.57 -0.64 -2.96
C GLU A 87 0.38 -1.24 -2.21
N ASN A 88 -0.25 -2.26 -2.81
CA ASN A 88 -1.36 -2.99 -2.18
C ASN A 88 -0.91 -3.74 -0.91
N LEU A 89 0.29 -4.31 -0.94
CA LEU A 89 0.87 -5.03 0.19
C LEU A 89 1.32 -4.10 1.33
N VAL A 90 1.87 -2.92 1.01
CA VAL A 90 2.26 -1.90 1.99
C VAL A 90 1.04 -1.31 2.69
N ARG A 91 -0.04 -1.01 1.96
CA ARG A 91 -1.29 -0.50 2.56
C ARG A 91 -1.89 -1.46 3.58
N LYS A 92 -1.86 -2.76 3.28
CA LYS A 92 -2.34 -3.81 4.19
C LYS A 92 -1.32 -4.22 5.27
N VAL A 93 -0.17 -3.55 5.31
CA VAL A 93 0.92 -3.78 6.27
C VAL A 93 1.44 -5.22 6.23
N PHE A 94 1.54 -5.80 5.02
CA PHE A 94 2.17 -7.10 4.82
C PHE A 94 3.68 -6.98 4.60
N ILE A 95 4.14 -5.90 3.97
CA ILE A 95 5.55 -5.69 3.64
C ILE A 95 5.99 -4.26 3.99
N GLU A 96 7.30 -4.08 4.17
CA GLU A 96 7.96 -2.78 4.32
C GLU A 96 9.02 -2.55 3.23
N LEU A 97 9.18 -1.29 2.82
CA LEU A 97 10.23 -0.86 1.91
C LEU A 97 11.49 -0.46 2.70
N PRO A 98 12.69 -0.89 2.28
CA PRO A 98 13.94 -0.75 3.03
C PRO A 98 14.40 0.70 3.22
N ASN A 99 13.89 1.63 2.40
CA ASN A 99 14.29 3.04 2.42
C ASN A 99 13.11 4.01 2.29
N VAL A 100 11.91 3.66 2.77
CA VAL A 100 10.94 4.73 3.14
C VAL A 100 11.41 5.30 4.48
N LEU A 101 12.61 5.90 4.45
CA LEU A 101 12.93 6.97 5.35
C LEU A 101 11.90 8.05 5.00
N PHE A 102 10.87 8.13 5.83
CA PHE A 102 10.10 9.34 6.04
C PHE A 102 11.08 10.51 5.95
N ASN A 103 11.10 11.22 4.82
CA ASN A 103 11.49 12.61 4.85
C ASN A 103 10.44 13.26 5.74
N ARG A 104 10.86 13.51 6.98
CA ARG A 104 10.11 14.20 8.02
C ARG A 104 9.76 15.61 7.59
#